data_AF-A0A2E7E9D2-F1
#
_entry.id   AF-A0A2E7E9D2-F1
#
_cell.length_a   1.000
_cell.length_b   1.000
_cell.length_c   1.000
_cell.angle_alpha   90.00
_cell.angle_beta   90.00
_cell.angle_gamma   90.00
#
_symmetry.space_group_name_H-M   'P 1'
#
loop_
_entity.id
_entity.type
_entity.pdbx_description
1 polymer ?
#
loop_
_entity_poly.entity_id
_entity_poly.type
_entity_poly.pdbx_seq_one_letter_code
_entity_poly.pdbx_strand_id
1 'polypeptide(L)'
;MLPITPIVLSQPLQTTLAAAGPSLLSVFTDILQYRQAAQQLALEEKRLDAEFKLRSQQLTADHQQKLAQLQLLRERCERHYRLLAQESAQQHQVGMEILRQRGELIQVLVSPGFSTEDRAQILCVIQDMNEQLRGLNEASVERLALTPQVTLG
;
A
#
# COMPACT_ATOMS: atom_id res chain seq x y z
N MET A 1 18.06 8.53 33.91
CA MET A 1 19.44 8.01 34.07
C MET A 1 19.81 8.15 35.53
N LEU A 2 20.13 7.05 36.22
CA LEU A 2 20.73 7.12 37.56
C LEU A 2 22.26 7.27 37.38
N PRO A 3 22.92 8.23 38.05
CA PRO A 3 24.35 8.42 37.93
C PRO A 3 25.11 7.24 38.56
N ILE A 4 26.15 6.75 37.88
CA ILE A 4 27.09 5.80 38.47
C ILE A 4 27.96 6.59 39.44
N THR A 5 27.78 6.37 40.74
CA THR A 5 28.72 6.86 41.75
C THR A 5 29.94 5.95 41.75
N PRO A 6 31.13 6.46 41.38
CA PRO A 6 32.35 5.66 41.48
C PRO A 6 32.58 5.26 42.94
N ILE A 7 32.88 3.98 43.17
CA ILE A 7 33.22 3.48 44.52
C ILE A 7 34.65 3.92 44.80
N VAL A 8 34.81 5.00 45.57
CA VAL A 8 36.12 5.50 46.01
C VAL A 8 36.42 4.91 47.38
N LEU A 9 37.56 4.20 47.51
CA LEU A 9 38.05 3.76 48.82
C LEU A 9 38.33 4.99 49.69
N SER A 10 37.85 4.99 50.93
CA SER A 10 38.20 6.06 51.87
C SER A 10 39.70 6.02 52.16
N GLN A 11 40.31 7.20 52.38
CA GLN A 11 41.73 7.30 52.73
C GLN A 11 42.19 6.33 53.84
N PRO A 12 41.48 6.15 54.96
CA PRO A 12 41.90 5.21 56.00
C PRO A 12 41.92 3.75 55.50
N LEU A 13 41.05 3.36 54.56
CA LEU A 13 41.07 2.02 53.97
C LEU A 13 42.22 1.84 52.98
N GLN A 14 42.53 2.86 52.18
CA GLN A 14 43.67 2.84 51.27
C GLN A 14 45.00 2.70 52.01
N THR A 15 45.18 3.44 53.12
CA THR A 15 46.42 3.37 53.91
C THR A 15 46.57 2.03 54.62
N THR A 16 45.46 1.47 55.13
CA THR A 16 45.47 0.14 55.78
C THR A 16 45.75 -0.99 54.77
N LEU A 17 45.19 -0.92 53.56
CA LEU A 17 45.44 -1.87 52.48
C LEU A 17 46.86 -1.73 51.90
N ALA A 18 47.38 -0.50 51.77
CA ALA A 18 48.76 -0.26 51.35
C ALA A 18 49.77 -0.80 52.38
N ALA A 19 49.47 -0.70 53.68
CA ALA A 19 50.29 -1.23 54.75
C ALA A 19 50.28 -2.77 54.81
N ALA A 20 49.19 -3.42 54.37
CA ALA A 20 49.10 -4.88 54.25
C ALA A 20 49.90 -5.45 53.05
N GLY A 21 50.41 -4.58 52.18
CA GLY A 21 51.29 -4.92 51.06
C GLY A 21 50.71 -4.49 49.70
N PRO A 22 51.58 -4.19 48.71
CA PRO A 22 51.15 -3.67 47.41
C PRO A 22 50.31 -4.66 46.59
N SER A 23 50.45 -5.98 46.81
CA SER A 23 49.65 -6.99 46.11
C SER A 23 48.17 -6.99 46.53
N LEU A 24 47.88 -6.77 47.81
CA LEU A 24 46.51 -6.73 48.34
C LEU A 24 45.76 -5.47 47.88
N LEU A 25 46.45 -4.33 47.84
CA LEU A 25 45.88 -3.09 47.33
C LEU A 25 45.54 -3.20 45.82
N SER A 26 46.44 -3.79 45.02
CA SER A 26 46.23 -4.05 43.58
C SER A 26 45.02 -4.95 43.34
N VAL A 27 44.93 -6.09 44.03
CA VAL A 27 43.80 -7.02 43.88
C VAL A 27 42.48 -6.33 44.27
N PHE A 28 42.48 -5.50 45.31
CA PHE A 28 41.28 -4.76 45.70
C PHE A 28 40.87 -3.71 44.66
N THR A 29 41.82 -2.99 44.08
CA THR A 29 41.53 -2.03 43.00
C THR A 29 40.99 -2.73 41.77
N ASP A 30 41.53 -3.89 41.40
CA ASP A 30 41.07 -4.67 40.25
C ASP A 30 39.64 -5.18 40.47
N ILE A 31 39.30 -5.65 41.68
CA ILE A 31 37.94 -6.08 42.04
C ILE A 31 36.95 -4.91 41.94
N LEU A 32 37.33 -3.74 42.42
CA LEU A 32 36.47 -2.54 42.36
C LEU A 32 36.26 -2.07 40.92
N GLN A 33 37.32 -2.05 40.11
CA GLN A 33 37.25 -1.72 38.69
C GLN A 33 36.37 -2.71 37.93
N TYR A 34 36.54 -4.02 38.19
CA TYR A 34 35.71 -5.05 37.58
C TYR A 34 34.23 -4.91 37.94
N ARG A 35 33.92 -4.61 39.21
CA ARG A 35 32.54 -4.32 39.62
C ARG A 35 31.95 -3.10 38.92
N GLN A 36 32.74 -2.04 38.76
CA GLN A 36 32.28 -0.82 38.08
C GLN A 36 32.03 -1.08 36.58
N ALA A 37 32.92 -1.82 35.91
CA ALA A 37 32.74 -2.23 34.53
C ALA A 37 31.49 -3.12 34.35
N ALA A 38 31.26 -4.07 35.26
CA ALA A 38 30.06 -4.91 35.24
C ALA A 38 28.77 -4.10 35.43
N GLN A 39 28.77 -3.07 36.29
CA GLN A 39 27.63 -2.17 36.45
C GLN A 39 27.37 -1.33 35.20
N GLN A 40 28.43 -0.83 34.54
CA GLN A 40 28.31 -0.11 33.27
C GLN A 40 27.73 -1.00 32.18
N LEU A 41 28.24 -2.22 32.05
CA LEU A 41 27.75 -3.19 31.07
C LEU A 41 26.26 -3.52 31.28
N ALA A 42 25.83 -3.75 32.52
CA ALA A 42 24.41 -4.03 32.82
C ALA A 42 23.48 -2.85 32.50
N LEU A 43 23.96 -1.61 32.61
CA LEU A 43 23.19 -0.43 32.22
C LEU A 43 23.14 -0.27 30.69
N GLU A 44 24.23 -0.56 30.00
CA GLU A 44 24.30 -0.55 28.54
C GLU A 44 23.38 -1.62 27.94
N GLU A 45 23.38 -2.84 28.48
CA GLU A 45 22.47 -3.91 28.06
C GLU A 45 21.00 -3.48 28.19
N LYS A 46 20.61 -2.87 29.32
CA LYS A 46 19.25 -2.34 29.50
C LYS A 46 18.92 -1.21 28.52
N ARG A 47 19.89 -0.35 28.20
CA ARG A 47 19.71 0.73 27.22
C ARG A 47 19.50 0.15 25.82
N LEU A 48 20.33 -0.81 25.43
CA LEU A 48 20.25 -1.48 24.13
C LEU A 48 18.94 -2.27 23.99
N ASP A 49 18.50 -2.97 25.04
CA ASP A 49 17.20 -3.66 25.06
C ASP A 49 16.02 -2.67 24.89
N ALA A 50 16.06 -1.52 25.57
CA ALA A 50 15.05 -0.47 25.42
C ALA A 50 15.04 0.13 24.00
N GLU A 51 16.22 0.38 23.42
CA GLU A 51 16.34 0.89 22.05
C GLU A 51 15.87 -0.14 21.02
N PHE A 52 16.22 -1.41 21.20
CA PHE A 52 15.75 -2.51 20.37
C PHE A 52 14.23 -2.64 20.42
N LYS A 53 13.63 -2.61 21.62
CA LYS A 53 12.17 -2.65 21.79
C LYS A 53 11.50 -1.48 21.08
N LEU A 54 12.03 -0.26 21.22
CA LEU A 54 11.49 0.92 20.57
C LEU A 54 11.58 0.83 19.04
N ARG A 55 12.73 0.43 18.50
CA ARG A 55 12.91 0.22 17.05
C ARG A 55 12.00 -0.90 16.52
N SER A 56 11.83 -1.98 17.28
CA SER A 56 10.93 -3.08 16.91
C SER A 56 9.47 -2.64 16.86
N GLN A 57 9.01 -1.85 17.84
CA GLN A 57 7.67 -1.27 17.84
C GLN A 57 7.46 -0.31 16.67
N GLN A 58 8.46 0.53 16.36
CA GLN A 58 8.41 1.45 15.23
C GLN A 58 8.32 0.69 13.90
N LEU A 59 9.16 -0.33 13.69
CA LEU A 59 9.10 -1.18 12.49
C LEU A 59 7.73 -1.84 12.33
N THR A 60 7.13 -2.29 13.44
CA THR A 60 5.80 -2.92 13.45
C THR A 60 4.72 -1.92 13.05
N ALA A 61 4.77 -0.70 13.58
CA ALA A 61 3.84 0.38 13.23
C ALA A 61 3.95 0.77 11.75
N ASP A 62 5.18 0.93 11.25
CA ASP A 62 5.43 1.25 9.84
C ASP A 62 4.90 0.15 8.91
N HIS A 63 5.10 -1.12 9.28
CA HIS A 63 4.56 -2.25 8.53
C HIS A 63 3.03 -2.25 8.51
N GLN A 64 2.38 -2.04 9.66
CA GLN A 64 0.91 -1.94 9.75
C GLN A 64 0.37 -0.78 8.91
N GLN A 65 1.05 0.37 8.90
CA GLN A 65 0.67 1.51 8.05
C GLN A 65 0.75 1.17 6.56
N LYS A 66 1.83 0.53 6.11
CA LYS A 66 1.98 0.08 4.71
C LYS A 66 0.90 -0.94 4.31
N LEU A 67 0.59 -1.89 5.19
CA LEU A 67 -0.50 -2.85 4.96
C LEU A 67 -1.85 -2.15 4.81
N ALA A 68 -2.16 -1.19 5.68
CA ALA A 68 -3.41 -0.41 5.58
C ALA A 68 -3.48 0.39 4.27
N GLN A 69 -2.37 0.99 3.82
CA GLN A 69 -2.30 1.68 2.54
C GLN A 69 -2.56 0.74 1.35
N LEU A 70 -1.99 -0.47 1.37
CA LEU A 70 -2.22 -1.48 0.34
C LEU A 70 -3.68 -1.97 0.31
N GLN A 71 -4.29 -2.16 1.48
CA GLN A 71 -5.70 -2.53 1.59
C GLN A 71 -6.62 -1.45 1.01
N LEU A 72 -6.38 -0.18 1.34
CA LEU A 72 -7.14 0.94 0.80
C LEU A 72 -7.00 1.04 -0.73
N LEU A 73 -5.79 0.85 -1.26
CA LEU A 73 -5.54 0.86 -2.70
C LEU A 73 -6.31 -0.27 -3.39
N ARG A 74 -6.26 -1.49 -2.82
CA ARG A 74 -7.02 -2.64 -3.32
C ARG A 74 -8.52 -2.34 -3.39
N GLU A 75 -9.10 -1.80 -2.33
CA GLU A 75 -10.53 -1.46 -2.31
C GLU A 75 -10.89 -0.44 -3.40
N ARG A 76 -10.05 0.57 -3.62
CA ARG A 76 -10.25 1.56 -4.69
C ARG A 76 -10.21 0.93 -6.07
N CYS A 77 -9.24 0.05 -6.32
CA CYS A 77 -9.15 -0.70 -7.57
C CYS A 77 -10.38 -1.59 -7.76
N GLU A 78 -10.81 -2.35 -6.75
CA GLU A 78 -12.00 -3.20 -6.84
C GLU A 78 -13.26 -2.39 -7.16
N ARG A 79 -13.46 -1.23 -6.52
CA ARG A 79 -14.58 -0.34 -6.84
C ARG A 79 -14.53 0.15 -8.29
N HIS A 80 -13.36 0.56 -8.76
CA HIS A 80 -13.19 1.03 -10.14
C HIS A 80 -13.45 -0.08 -11.17
N TYR A 81 -12.94 -1.29 -10.94
CA TYR A 81 -13.24 -2.44 -11.80
C TYR A 81 -14.72 -2.79 -11.83
N ARG A 82 -15.44 -2.71 -10.69
CA ARG A 82 -16.89 -2.92 -10.66
C ARG A 82 -17.63 -1.87 -11.49
N LEU A 83 -17.23 -0.61 -11.40
CA LEU A 83 -17.82 0.48 -12.20
C LEU A 83 -17.57 0.26 -13.70
N LEU A 84 -16.33 -0.04 -14.10
CA LEU A 84 -15.99 -0.34 -15.50
C LEU A 84 -16.77 -1.55 -16.03
N ALA A 85 -16.94 -2.60 -15.23
CA ALA A 85 -17.74 -3.76 -15.61
C ALA A 85 -19.23 -3.40 -15.80
N GLN A 86 -19.80 -2.55 -14.94
CA GLN A 86 -21.17 -2.06 -15.09
C GLN A 86 -21.33 -1.18 -16.33
N GLU A 87 -20.41 -0.25 -16.58
CA GLU A 87 -20.41 0.60 -17.78
C GLU A 87 -20.31 -0.24 -19.04
N SER A 88 -19.42 -1.23 -19.08
CA SER A 88 -19.25 -2.14 -20.21
C SER A 88 -20.51 -2.96 -20.47
N ALA A 89 -21.14 -3.50 -19.41
CA ALA A 89 -22.40 -4.22 -19.53
C ALA A 89 -23.54 -3.32 -20.05
N GLN A 90 -23.61 -2.07 -19.59
CA GLN A 90 -24.58 -1.09 -20.06
C GLN A 90 -24.37 -0.75 -21.54
N GLN A 91 -23.14 -0.50 -21.96
CA GLN A 91 -22.82 -0.27 -23.38
C GLN A 91 -23.18 -1.45 -24.25
N HIS A 92 -22.89 -2.67 -23.79
CA HIS A 92 -23.26 -3.89 -24.50
C HIS A 92 -24.78 -4.02 -24.66
N GLN A 93 -25.54 -3.76 -23.59
CA GLN A 93 -27.01 -3.76 -23.65
C GLN A 93 -27.55 -2.73 -24.64
N VAL A 94 -27.01 -1.50 -24.64
CA VAL A 94 -27.39 -0.46 -25.61
C VAL A 94 -27.04 -0.89 -27.04
N GLY A 95 -25.84 -1.43 -27.26
CA GLY A 95 -25.41 -1.91 -28.56
C GLY A 95 -26.30 -3.05 -29.09
N MET A 96 -26.68 -4.00 -28.22
CA MET A 96 -27.59 -5.08 -28.56
C MET A 96 -29.00 -4.57 -28.91
N GLU A 97 -29.49 -3.55 -28.22
CA GLU A 97 -30.78 -2.92 -28.52
C GLU A 97 -30.77 -2.19 -29.86
N ILE A 98 -29.70 -1.46 -30.19
CA ILE A 98 -29.53 -0.81 -31.50
C ILE A 98 -29.52 -1.87 -32.62
N LEU A 99 -28.79 -2.97 -32.43
CA LEU A 99 -28.76 -4.08 -33.40
C LEU A 99 -30.13 -4.73 -33.59
N ARG A 100 -30.89 -4.90 -32.50
CA ARG A 100 -32.26 -5.44 -32.53
C ARG A 100 -33.19 -4.56 -33.36
N GLN A 101 -33.25 -3.26 -33.04
CA GLN A 101 -34.09 -2.29 -33.75
C GLN A 101 -33.68 -2.17 -35.23
N ARG A 102 -32.37 -2.21 -35.53
CA ARG A 102 -31.89 -2.25 -36.92
C ARG A 102 -32.39 -3.50 -37.65
N GLY A 103 -32.38 -4.67 -36.99
CA GLY A 103 -32.93 -5.90 -37.55
C GLY A 103 -34.40 -5.78 -37.92
N GLU A 104 -35.20 -5.13 -37.07
CA GLU A 104 -36.62 -4.84 -37.33
C GLU A 104 -36.81 -3.90 -38.52
N LEU A 105 -36.04 -2.80 -38.59
CA LEU A 105 -36.10 -1.86 -39.71
C LEU A 105 -35.70 -2.50 -41.05
N ILE A 106 -34.70 -3.40 -41.03
CA ILE A 106 -34.33 -4.18 -42.22
C ILE A 106 -35.50 -5.05 -42.66
N GLN A 107 -36.20 -5.72 -41.75
CA GLN A 107 -37.39 -6.52 -42.10
C GLN A 107 -38.50 -5.67 -42.73
N VAL A 108 -38.72 -4.45 -42.21
CA VAL A 108 -39.66 -3.49 -42.79
C VAL A 108 -39.23 -3.09 -44.22
N LEU A 109 -37.95 -2.83 -44.45
CA LEU A 109 -37.41 -2.52 -45.79
C LEU A 109 -37.65 -3.64 -46.81
N VAL A 110 -37.58 -4.91 -46.42
CA VAL A 110 -37.81 -6.03 -47.36
C VAL A 110 -39.30 -6.30 -47.59
N SER A 111 -40.19 -5.69 -46.79
CA SER A 111 -41.64 -5.91 -46.90
C SER A 111 -42.22 -5.23 -48.14
N PRO A 112 -43.11 -5.90 -48.89
CA PRO A 112 -43.83 -5.29 -50.00
C PRO A 112 -44.86 -4.29 -49.47
N GLY A 113 -44.96 -3.11 -50.10
CA GLY A 113 -45.95 -2.07 -49.74
C GLY A 113 -45.39 -0.69 -49.41
N PHE A 114 -44.08 -0.54 -49.25
CA PHE A 114 -43.43 0.76 -49.00
C PHE A 114 -43.00 1.47 -50.28
N SER A 115 -43.17 2.80 -50.31
CA SER A 115 -42.70 3.64 -51.41
C SER A 115 -41.17 3.73 -51.43
N THR A 116 -40.62 4.19 -52.56
CA THR A 116 -39.17 4.43 -52.70
C THR A 116 -38.67 5.49 -51.72
N GLU A 117 -39.49 6.48 -51.40
CA GLU A 117 -39.17 7.55 -50.46
C GLU A 117 -39.11 7.02 -49.02
N ASP A 118 -40.09 6.21 -48.61
CA ASP A 118 -40.10 5.56 -47.28
C ASP A 118 -38.88 4.65 -47.11
N ARG A 119 -38.50 3.91 -48.16
CA ARG A 119 -37.31 3.06 -48.16
C ARG A 119 -36.03 3.88 -47.99
N ALA A 120 -35.93 5.03 -48.65
CA ALA A 120 -34.78 5.92 -48.51
C ALA A 120 -34.69 6.48 -47.07
N GLN A 121 -35.82 6.88 -46.48
CA GLN A 121 -35.86 7.36 -45.08
C GLN A 121 -35.43 6.27 -44.08
N ILE A 122 -35.89 5.03 -44.23
CA ILE A 122 -35.49 3.93 -43.35
C ILE A 122 -33.98 3.63 -43.48
N LEU A 123 -33.42 3.72 -44.69
CA LEU A 123 -31.99 3.54 -44.90
C LEU A 123 -31.16 4.62 -44.19
N CYS A 124 -31.62 5.88 -44.18
CA CYS A 124 -30.97 6.95 -43.42
C CYS A 124 -30.95 6.63 -41.91
N VAL A 125 -32.08 6.18 -41.35
CA VAL A 125 -32.15 5.80 -39.93
C VAL A 125 -31.19 4.65 -39.60
N ILE A 126 -31.11 3.64 -40.47
CA ILE A 126 -30.16 2.52 -40.30
C ILE A 126 -28.70 3.01 -40.35
N GLN A 127 -28.41 4.01 -41.18
CA GLN A 127 -27.08 4.60 -41.28
C GLN A 127 -26.70 5.34 -39.98
N ASP A 128 -27.61 6.15 -39.43
CA ASP A 128 -27.42 6.83 -38.13
C ASP A 128 -27.17 5.82 -37.00
N MET A 129 -27.92 4.71 -36.98
CA MET A 129 -27.73 3.63 -36.00
C MET A 129 -26.37 2.94 -36.12
N ASN A 130 -25.82 2.80 -37.33
CA ASN A 130 -24.48 2.26 -37.54
C ASN A 130 -23.39 3.21 -37.04
N GLU A 131 -23.59 4.52 -37.18
CA GLU A 131 -22.70 5.53 -36.61
C GLU A 131 -22.73 5.52 -35.08
N GLN A 132 -23.91 5.36 -34.46
CA GLN A 132 -24.05 5.18 -33.01
C GLN A 132 -23.29 3.95 -32.50
N LEU A 133 -23.39 2.81 -33.22
CA LEU A 133 -22.63 1.59 -32.88
C LEU A 133 -21.11 1.81 -32.99
N ARG A 134 -20.65 2.55 -34.00
CA ARG A 134 -19.23 2.88 -34.15
C ARG A 134 -18.74 3.74 -32.98
N GLY A 135 -19.50 4.76 -32.59
CA GLY A 135 -19.18 5.62 -31.45
C GLY A 135 -19.13 4.87 -30.11
N LEU A 136 -20.01 3.88 -29.89
CA LEU A 136 -19.95 3.03 -28.70
C LEU A 136 -18.67 2.19 -28.64
N ASN A 137 -18.18 1.71 -29.78
CA ASN A 137 -16.97 0.91 -29.87
C ASN A 137 -15.70 1.76 -29.63
N GLU A 138 -15.62 2.93 -30.27
CA GLU A 138 -14.49 3.87 -30.11
C GLU A 138 -14.36 4.36 -28.65
N ALA A 139 -15.47 4.76 -28.02
CA ALA A 139 -15.48 5.16 -26.61
C ALA A 139 -15.11 4.02 -25.63
N SER A 140 -15.27 2.76 -26.04
CA SER A 140 -14.85 1.60 -25.24
C SER A 140 -13.33 1.39 -25.32
N VAL A 141 -12.75 1.54 -26.51
CA VAL A 141 -11.30 1.43 -26.75
C VAL A 141 -10.54 2.53 -26.01
N GLU A 142 -11.02 3.78 -26.06
CA GLU A 142 -10.41 4.90 -25.35
C GLU A 142 -10.43 4.71 -23.83
N ARG A 143 -11.55 4.21 -23.27
CA ARG A 143 -11.66 3.92 -21.83
C ARG A 143 -10.74 2.79 -21.37
N LEU A 144 -10.53 1.77 -22.21
CA LEU A 144 -9.55 0.72 -21.93
C LEU A 144 -8.11 1.27 -21.90
N ALA A 145 -7.77 2.21 -22.79
CA ALA A 145 -6.47 2.87 -22.80
C ALA A 145 -6.25 3.80 -21.59
N LEU A 146 -7.32 4.34 -21.02
CA LEU A 146 -7.30 5.18 -19.80
C LEU A 146 -7.30 4.35 -18.50
N THR A 147 -7.27 3.02 -18.56
CA THR A 147 -7.15 2.21 -17.34
C THR A 147 -5.88 2.62 -16.57
N PRO A 148 -6.00 2.86 -15.25
CA PRO A 148 -4.89 3.40 -14.47
C PRO A 148 -3.72 2.42 -14.52
N GLN A 149 -2.62 2.82 -15.16
CA GLN A 149 -1.35 2.11 -15.09
C GLN A 149 -0.86 2.22 -13.65
N VAL A 150 -1.06 1.15 -12.88
CA VAL A 150 -0.51 1.06 -11.52
C VAL A 150 1.00 0.84 -11.66
N THR A 151 1.77 1.92 -11.57
CA THR A 151 3.22 1.82 -11.39
C THR A 151 3.46 1.32 -9.97
N LEU A 152 3.71 0.02 -9.82
CA LEU A 152 4.23 -0.55 -8.58
C LEU A 152 5.66 -0.03 -8.40
N GLY A 153 5.83 0.91 -7.46
CA GLY A 153 7.12 1.43 -7.01
C GLY A 153 7.75 0.57 -5.92
#